data_AF-A0A7X8T6C8-F1
#
_entry.id   AF-A0A7X8T6C8-F1
#
_cell.length_a   1.000
_cell.length_b   1.000
_cell.length_c   1.000
_cell.angle_alpha   90.00
_cell.angle_beta   90.00
_cell.angle_gamma   90.00
#
_symmetry.space_group_name_H-M   'P 1'
#
loop_
_entity.id
_entity.type
_entity.pdbx_description
1 polymer ?
#
loop_
_entity_poly.entity_id
_entity_poly.type
_entity_poly.pdbx_seq_one_letter_code
_entity_poly.pdbx_strand_id
1 'polypeptide(L)'
;MRRTRNRGGNDLPPPPLAAAGSKTARDAQPFPWARVLHIGLCLLRLPPEAFWAMTPAEFHAAAGGLAPRTAVLSRAGLVGMMERFPDRPFSPAGRRCPEGG
;
A
#
# COMPACT_ATOMS: atom_id res chain seq x y z
N MET A 1 47.99 62.37 -12.53
CA MET A 1 48.69 61.33 -11.75
C MET A 1 47.71 60.23 -11.35
N ARG A 2 48.09 58.96 -11.58
CA ARG A 2 47.51 57.67 -11.11
C ARG A 2 46.06 57.36 -11.56
N ARG A 3 45.82 56.57 -12.62
CA ARG A 3 45.99 55.11 -12.83
C ARG A 3 45.39 54.18 -11.75
N THR A 4 44.38 53.43 -12.22
CA THR A 4 43.97 52.04 -11.90
C THR A 4 43.35 51.72 -10.53
N ARG A 5 42.12 51.18 -10.55
CA ARG A 5 41.93 49.71 -10.51
C ARG A 5 40.50 49.31 -10.90
N ASN A 6 40.42 48.62 -12.03
CA ASN A 6 39.43 47.59 -12.31
C ASN A 6 39.55 46.52 -11.21
N ARG A 7 38.50 46.30 -10.42
CA ARG A 7 38.37 45.16 -9.53
C ARG A 7 37.20 44.33 -10.05
N GLY A 8 37.56 43.34 -10.88
CA GLY A 8 36.74 42.17 -11.07
C GLY A 8 36.51 41.45 -9.75
N GLY A 9 35.37 40.77 -9.66
CA GLY A 9 34.96 40.06 -8.46
C GLY A 9 33.47 39.81 -8.58
N ASN A 10 33.15 38.71 -9.24
CA ASN A 10 31.81 38.16 -9.36
C ASN A 10 31.33 37.69 -7.97
N ASP A 11 30.99 38.64 -7.09
CA ASP A 11 30.52 38.40 -5.71
C ASP A 11 29.04 38.73 -5.56
N LEU A 12 28.23 38.47 -6.60
CA LEU A 12 26.80 38.32 -6.35
C LEU A 12 26.60 36.97 -5.65
N PRO A 13 26.00 36.94 -4.44
CA PRO A 13 25.56 35.68 -3.87
C PRO A 13 24.64 35.01 -4.90
N PRO A 14 24.77 33.69 -5.16
CA PRO A 14 23.84 33.00 -6.04
C PRO A 14 22.42 33.30 -5.55
N PRO A 15 21.45 33.55 -6.45
CA PRO A 15 20.08 33.78 -6.04
C PRO A 15 19.63 32.62 -5.15
N PRO A 16 18.83 32.87 -4.10
CA PRO A 16 18.33 31.82 -3.22
C PRO A 16 17.28 30.97 -3.95
N LEU A 17 17.74 30.20 -4.93
CA LEU A 17 17.05 29.11 -5.58
C LEU A 17 17.97 27.88 -5.70
N ALA A 18 19.04 27.80 -4.90
CA ALA A 18 19.56 26.51 -4.49
C ALA A 18 18.61 26.00 -3.41
N ALA A 19 17.55 25.31 -3.82
CA ALA A 19 16.81 24.44 -2.91
C ALA A 19 17.86 23.54 -2.27
N ALA A 20 18.14 23.78 -0.98
CA ALA A 20 18.84 22.81 -0.16
C ALA A 20 18.13 21.49 -0.43
N GLY A 21 18.85 20.55 -1.06
CA GLY A 21 18.38 19.19 -1.25
C GLY A 21 18.23 18.62 0.15
N SER A 22 17.10 18.91 0.77
CA SER A 22 16.72 18.36 2.04
C SER A 22 16.68 16.86 1.81
N LYS A 23 17.16 16.17 2.83
CA LYS A 23 17.22 14.72 2.95
C LYS A 23 15.78 14.17 2.99
N THR A 24 15.08 14.21 1.86
CA THR A 24 13.68 13.79 1.70
C THR A 24 13.45 13.16 0.32
N ALA A 25 14.19 13.55 -0.72
CA ALA A 25 14.05 12.92 -2.04
C ALA A 25 14.56 11.46 -2.09
N ARG A 26 15.54 11.10 -1.23
CA ARG A 26 16.08 9.73 -1.19
C ARG A 26 15.21 8.74 -0.43
N ASP A 27 14.31 9.23 0.42
CA ASP A 27 13.39 8.41 1.23
C ASP A 27 11.95 8.46 0.69
N ALA A 28 11.69 9.26 -0.35
CA ALA A 28 10.40 9.34 -1.03
C ALA A 28 10.19 8.05 -1.84
N GLN A 29 9.51 7.08 -1.23
CA GLN A 29 9.13 5.85 -1.92
C GLN A 29 8.28 6.19 -3.16
N PRO A 30 8.55 5.57 -4.31
CA PRO A 30 7.76 5.80 -5.51
C PRO A 30 6.30 5.46 -5.23
N PHE A 31 5.39 6.21 -5.85
CA PHE A 31 3.96 5.96 -5.71
C PHE A 31 3.62 4.51 -6.11
N PRO A 32 2.86 3.76 -5.29
CA PRO A 32 2.70 2.32 -5.44
C PRO A 32 1.67 1.94 -6.52
N TRP A 33 1.94 2.29 -7.79
CA TRP A 33 1.04 2.07 -8.92
C TRP A 33 0.51 0.64 -9.04
N ALA A 34 1.38 -0.37 -8.87
CA ALA A 34 0.98 -1.77 -8.97
C ALA A 34 -0.13 -2.14 -7.95
N ARG A 35 -0.04 -1.62 -6.72
CA ARG A 35 -1.06 -1.87 -5.68
C ARG A 35 -2.37 -1.18 -6.03
N VAL A 36 -2.31 0.06 -6.49
CA VAL A 36 -3.50 0.84 -6.85
C VAL A 36 -4.25 0.18 -8.01
N LEU A 37 -3.54 -0.21 -9.07
CA LEU A 37 -4.13 -0.90 -10.22
C LEU A 37 -4.73 -2.26 -9.84
N HIS A 38 -4.04 -3.03 -8.99
CA HIS A 38 -4.55 -4.31 -8.52
C HIS A 38 -5.83 -4.15 -7.68
N ILE A 39 -5.88 -3.18 -6.77
CA ILE A 39 -7.08 -2.91 -5.97
C ILE A 39 -8.22 -2.44 -6.88
N GLY A 40 -7.99 -1.46 -7.75
CA GLY A 40 -9.03 -0.86 -8.58
C GLY A 40 -9.58 -1.80 -9.65
N LEU A 41 -8.70 -2.38 -10.47
CA LEU A 41 -9.10 -3.13 -11.67
C LEU A 41 -9.29 -4.64 -11.40
N CYS A 42 -8.63 -5.20 -10.37
CA CYS A 42 -8.74 -6.64 -10.06
C CYS A 42 -9.65 -6.93 -8.86
N LEU A 43 -9.40 -6.30 -7.71
CA LEU A 43 -10.15 -6.61 -6.47
C LEU A 43 -11.55 -5.99 -6.48
N LEU A 44 -11.64 -4.70 -6.77
CA LEU A 44 -12.92 -3.98 -6.87
C LEU A 44 -13.60 -4.19 -8.23
N ARG A 45 -12.85 -4.67 -9.24
CA ARG A 45 -13.33 -4.92 -10.61
C ARG A 45 -14.03 -3.72 -11.23
N LEU A 46 -13.52 -2.51 -10.96
CA LEU A 46 -14.06 -1.29 -11.53
C LEU A 46 -13.84 -1.30 -13.05
N PRO A 47 -14.83 -0.85 -13.84
CA PRO A 47 -14.59 -0.52 -15.24
C PRO A 47 -13.44 0.50 -15.34
N PRO A 48 -12.52 0.35 -16.30
CA PRO A 48 -11.37 1.25 -16.41
C PRO A 48 -11.78 2.74 -16.51
N GLU A 49 -12.85 3.05 -17.24
CA GLU A 49 -13.37 4.41 -17.36
C GLU A 49 -13.82 5.00 -16.02
N ALA A 50 -14.49 4.20 -15.18
CA ALA A 50 -14.94 4.64 -13.86
C ALA A 50 -13.75 4.83 -12.91
N PHE A 51 -12.76 3.94 -12.96
CA PHE A 51 -11.53 4.05 -12.17
C PHE A 51 -10.73 5.32 -12.50
N TRP A 52 -10.66 5.72 -13.76
CA TRP A 52 -9.94 6.94 -14.15
C TRP A 52 -10.76 8.22 -13.96
N ALA A 53 -12.09 8.14 -13.98
CA ALA A 53 -12.97 9.27 -13.73
C ALA A 53 -13.14 9.60 -12.24
N MET A 54 -12.90 8.62 -11.35
CA MET A 54 -13.08 8.81 -9.91
C MET A 54 -11.97 9.64 -9.27
N THR A 55 -12.30 10.34 -8.20
CA THR A 55 -11.34 11.07 -7.39
C THR A 55 -10.54 10.12 -6.48
N PRO A 56 -9.30 10.46 -6.08
CA PRO A 56 -8.54 9.65 -5.13
C PRO A 56 -9.22 9.45 -3.77
N ALA A 57 -10.04 10.42 -3.34
CA ALA A 57 -10.83 10.32 -2.11
C ALA A 57 -11.95 9.27 -2.23
N GLU A 58 -12.65 9.25 -3.36
CA GLU A 58 -13.63 8.21 -3.66
C GLU A 58 -12.97 6.83 -3.79
N PHE A 59 -11.79 6.76 -4.41
CA PHE A 59 -11.03 5.51 -4.49
C PHE A 59 -10.62 5.02 -3.10
N HIS A 60 -10.16 5.92 -2.21
CA HIS A 60 -9.82 5.59 -0.83
C HIS A 60 -11.02 5.02 -0.07
N ALA A 61 -12.20 5.63 -0.24
CA ALA A 61 -13.45 5.13 0.34
C ALA A 61 -13.82 3.74 -0.20
N ALA A 62 -13.80 3.56 -1.53
CA ALA A 62 -14.10 2.29 -2.19
C ALA A 62 -13.13 1.17 -1.80
N ALA A 63 -11.85 1.51 -1.59
CA ALA A 63 -10.82 0.58 -1.13
C ALA A 63 -10.95 0.18 0.36
N GLY A 64 -11.98 0.68 1.07
CA GLY A 64 -12.20 0.39 2.49
C GLY A 64 -11.37 1.25 3.43
N GLY A 65 -10.78 2.36 2.96
CA GLY A 65 -9.96 3.27 3.77
C GLY A 65 -10.73 3.99 4.88
N LEU A 66 -12.06 4.11 4.73
CA LEU A 66 -12.95 4.67 5.74
C LEU A 66 -13.45 3.63 6.76
N ALA A 67 -13.26 2.34 6.48
CA ALA A 67 -13.66 1.30 7.42
C ALA A 67 -12.72 1.34 8.63
N PRO A 68 -13.24 1.22 9.87
CA PRO A 68 -12.39 1.00 11.03
C PRO A 68 -11.50 -0.19 10.74
N ARG A 69 -10.19 -0.03 10.95
CA ARG A 69 -9.25 -1.15 10.84
C ARG A 69 -9.68 -2.20 11.87
N THR A 70 -10.42 -3.20 11.41
CA THR A 70 -10.74 -4.35 12.26
C THR A 70 -9.41 -4.96 12.67
N ALA A 71 -9.23 -5.23 13.95
CA ALA A 71 -8.03 -5.91 14.43
C ALA A 71 -7.88 -7.19 13.60
N VAL A 72 -6.75 -7.32 12.89
CA VAL A 72 -6.39 -8.56 12.20
C VAL A 72 -6.56 -9.68 13.21
N LEU A 73 -7.31 -10.74 12.85
CA LEU A 73 -7.61 -11.85 13.74
C LEU A 73 -6.33 -12.29 14.43
N SER A 74 -6.25 -12.05 15.74
CA SER A 74 -5.04 -12.37 16.50
C SER A 74 -4.88 -13.89 16.55
N ARG A 75 -3.64 -14.36 16.76
CA ARG A 75 -3.42 -15.79 16.94
C ARG A 75 -4.27 -16.36 18.09
N ALA A 76 -4.43 -15.58 19.17
CA ALA A 76 -5.32 -15.92 20.28
C ALA A 76 -6.80 -16.01 19.84
N GLY A 77 -7.26 -15.08 19.00
CA GLY A 77 -8.62 -15.12 18.44
C GLY A 77 -8.87 -16.35 17.57
N LEU A 78 -7.89 -16.74 16.75
CA LEU A 78 -7.96 -17.98 15.96
C LEU A 78 -8.02 -19.23 16.86
N VAL A 79 -7.17 -19.29 17.90
CA VAL A 79 -7.17 -20.40 18.86
C VAL A 79 -8.54 -20.52 19.55
N GLY A 80 -9.12 -19.41 20.00
CA GLY A 80 -10.46 -19.41 20.60
C GLY A 80 -11.57 -19.89 19.64
N MET A 81 -11.43 -19.66 18.33
CA MET A 81 -12.35 -20.23 17.34
C MET A 81 -12.18 -21.75 17.18
N MET A 82 -10.94 -22.25 17.15
CA MET A 82 -10.67 -23.69 17.06
C MET A 82 -11.20 -24.45 18.29
N GLU A 83 -11.08 -23.87 19.48
CA GLU A 83 -11.64 -24.43 20.71
C GLU A 83 -13.18 -24.43 20.71
N ARG A 84 -13.80 -23.37 20.17
CA ARG A 84 -15.26 -23.23 20.14
C ARG A 84 -15.91 -24.14 19.10
N PHE A 85 -15.22 -24.40 17.99
CA PHE A 85 -15.71 -25.22 16.87
C PHE A 85 -14.73 -26.34 16.56
N PRO A 86 -14.61 -27.36 17.43
CA PRO A 86 -13.74 -28.49 17.17
C PRO A 86 -14.28 -29.31 15.99
N ASP A 87 -13.44 -29.50 14.97
CA ASP A 87 -13.76 -30.40 13.86
C ASP A 87 -14.01 -31.82 14.38
N ARG A 88 -15.02 -32.48 13.83
CA ARG A 88 -15.28 -33.87 14.19
C ARG A 88 -14.12 -34.73 13.70
N PRO A 89 -13.62 -35.67 14.51
CA PRO A 89 -12.62 -36.60 14.04
C PRO A 89 -13.20 -37.33 12.83
N PHE A 90 -12.40 -37.39 11.76
CA PHE A 90 -12.71 -38.23 10.62
C PHE A 90 -12.96 -39.65 11.15
N SER A 91 -14.20 -40.13 11.04
CA SER A 91 -14.55 -41.50 11.40
C SER A 91 -14.43 -42.37 10.16
N PRO A 92 -13.42 -43.26 10.08
CA PRO A 92 -13.29 -44.16 8.94
C PRO A 92 -14.36 -45.27 8.91
N ALA A 93 -15.27 -45.36 9.90
CA ALA A 93 -16.19 -46.48 10.07
C ALA A 93 -17.38 -46.53 9.09
N GLY A 94 -17.46 -45.62 8.10
CA GLY A 94 -18.58 -45.53 7.16
C GLY A 94 -18.38 -46.23 5.81
N ARG A 95 -17.20 -46.77 5.50
CA ARG A 95 -16.97 -47.52 4.25
C ARG A 95 -16.51 -48.94 4.53
N ARG A 96 -17.44 -49.79 4.95
CA ARG A 96 -17.33 -51.23 4.67
C ARG A 96 -17.67 -51.41 3.19
N CYS A 97 -16.67 -51.63 2.35
CA CYS A 97 -16.91 -52.33 1.09
C CYS A 97 -17.35 -53.76 1.48
N PRO A 98 -18.44 -54.31 0.90
CA PRO A 98 -18.69 -55.73 1.04
C PRO A 98 -17.62 -56.46 0.22
N GLU A 99 -16.61 -56.99 0.91
CA GLU A 99 -15.72 -58.03 0.36
C GLU A 99 -16.58 -59.28 0.11
N GLY A 100 -16.49 -59.80 -1.11
CA GLY A 100 -17.43 -60.77 -1.66
C GLY A 100 -17.39 -62.17 -1.03
N GLY A 101 -18.48 -62.89 -1.32
CA GLY A 101 -18.72 -64.31 -1.13
C GLY A 101 -20.02 -64.68 -1.82
#